data_AF-A0A259GYB7-F1
#
_entry.id   AF-A0A259GYB7-F1
#
_cell.length_a   1.000
_cell.length_b   1.000
_cell.length_c   1.000
_cell.angle_alpha   90.00
_cell.angle_beta   90.00
_cell.angle_gamma   90.00
#
_symmetry.space_group_name_H-M   'P 1'
#
loop_
_entity.id
_entity.type
_entity.pdbx_description
1 polymer ?
#
loop_
_entity_poly.entity_id
_entity_poly.type
_entity_poly.pdbx_seq_one_letter_code
_entity_poly.pdbx_strand_id
1 'polypeptide(L)'
;MAASIETAPNDSSLPQKNEGRRKTVGRIALVGLGAGALYGAWALYDYQTVGKYMQDTNDAYVKADGVTISSKLAGYVRNVAVQENQTVANSSLLVQIDPTDYDTRLA
;
A
#
# COMPACT_ATOMS: atom_id res chain seq x y z
N MET A 1 79.33 49.52 2.68
CA MET A 1 79.27 48.43 3.67
C MET A 1 78.16 48.81 4.64
N ALA A 2 76.90 48.46 4.34
CA ALA A 2 76.20 47.25 4.82
C ALA A 2 76.08 47.26 6.36
N ALA A 3 74.92 47.18 7.03
CA ALA A 3 73.57 46.82 6.60
C ALA A 3 72.52 47.42 7.56
N SER A 4 71.37 47.80 7.01
CA SER A 4 70.11 47.94 7.75
C SER A 4 69.40 46.58 7.73
N ILE A 5 68.83 46.18 8.85
CA ILE A 5 67.93 45.02 9.02
C ILE A 5 66.85 45.54 9.96
N GLU A 6 65.73 46.09 9.50
CA GLU A 6 64.59 45.41 8.85
C GLU A 6 64.03 44.26 9.70
N THR A 7 63.05 44.65 10.52
CA THR A 7 61.82 43.94 10.92
C THR A 7 61.83 42.42 10.77
N ALA A 8 61.90 41.71 11.89
CA ALA A 8 61.45 40.32 11.96
C ALA A 8 59.91 40.28 12.11
N PRO A 9 59.18 39.57 11.24
CA PRO A 9 57.74 39.39 11.38
C PRO A 9 57.47 38.36 12.48
N ASN A 10 56.61 38.74 13.44
CA ASN A 10 56.04 37.83 14.41
C ASN A 10 54.90 37.05 13.75
N ASP A 11 55.23 36.02 12.98
CA ASP A 11 54.27 35.11 12.37
C ASP A 11 54.71 33.67 12.56
N SER A 12 54.10 32.96 13.51
CA SER A 12 53.66 31.57 13.29
C SER A 12 52.82 31.08 14.47
N SER A 13 51.53 31.45 14.47
CA SER A 13 50.52 30.66 15.16
C SER A 13 50.50 29.25 14.56
N LEU A 14 51.13 28.28 15.24
CA LEU A 14 51.08 26.88 14.84
C LEU A 14 49.62 26.42 14.77
N PRO A 15 49.22 25.64 13.74
CA PRO A 15 47.86 25.15 13.64
C PRO A 15 47.60 24.22 14.83
N GLN A 16 46.78 24.66 15.78
CA GLN A 16 46.26 23.78 16.82
C GLN A 16 45.48 22.66 16.13
N LYS A 17 46.09 21.48 16.10
CA LYS A 17 45.50 20.25 15.59
C LYS A 17 44.31 19.90 16.48
N ASN A 18 43.11 20.27 16.04
CA ASN A 18 41.86 20.09 16.75
C ASN A 18 41.52 18.60 16.91
N GLU A 19 42.14 17.96 17.90
CA GLU A 19 42.00 16.54 18.22
C GLU A 19 40.56 16.17 18.62
N GLY A 20 39.83 17.13 19.21
CA GLY A 20 38.41 16.99 19.54
C GLY A 20 37.51 16.83 18.32
N ARG A 21 37.79 17.54 17.21
CA ARG A 21 36.98 17.46 15.98
C ARG A 21 37.05 16.08 15.34
N ARG A 22 38.22 15.42 15.40
CA ARG A 22 38.41 14.06 14.87
C ARG A 22 37.65 13.01 15.67
N LYS A 23 37.60 13.17 17.01
CA LYS A 23 36.83 12.28 17.90
C LYS A 23 35.32 12.47 17.71
N THR A 24 34.85 13.71 17.53
CA THR A 24 33.44 14.00 17.24
C THR A 24 33.01 13.46 15.87
N VAL A 25 33.82 13.66 14.83
CA VAL A 25 33.54 13.10 13.49
C VAL A 25 33.52 11.57 13.53
N GLY A 26 34.44 10.93 14.26
CA GLY A 26 34.45 9.49 14.46
C GLY A 26 33.18 8.98 15.15
N ARG A 27 32.70 9.67 16.19
CA ARG A 27 31.44 9.32 16.88
C ARG A 27 30.23 9.50 15.98
N ILE A 28 30.15 10.58 15.21
CA ILE A 28 29.05 10.82 14.26
C ILE A 28 29.04 9.73 13.19
N ALA A 29 30.21 9.35 12.66
CA ALA A 29 30.32 8.25 11.70
C ALA A 29 29.85 6.91 12.30
N LEU A 30 30.19 6.64 13.56
CA LEU A 30 29.78 5.42 14.27
C LEU A 30 28.26 5.38 14.51
N VAL A 31 27.66 6.50 14.91
CA VAL A 31 26.21 6.63 15.08
C VAL A 31 25.49 6.50 13.74
N GLY A 32 26.01 7.13 12.68
CA GLY A 32 25.46 7.01 11.33
C GLY A 32 25.49 5.58 10.82
N LEU A 33 26.60 4.87 11.03
CA LEU A 33 26.72 3.43 10.71
C LEU A 33 25.75 2.58 11.52
N GLY A 34 25.62 2.83 12.83
CA GLY A 34 24.68 2.12 13.68
C GLY A 34 23.22 2.31 13.26
N ALA A 35 22.82 3.56 13.00
CA ALA A 35 21.49 3.89 12.52
C ALA A 35 21.21 3.27 11.13
N GLY A 36 22.18 3.33 10.23
CA GLY A 36 22.09 2.70 8.90
C GLY A 36 21.93 1.18 8.99
N ALA A 37 22.68 0.52 9.86
CA ALA A 37 22.58 -0.93 10.08
C ALA A 37 21.21 -1.34 10.65
N LEU A 38 20.70 -0.59 11.62
CA LEU A 38 19.37 -0.84 12.21
C LEU A 38 18.26 -0.64 11.17
N TYR A 39 18.32 0.43 10.39
CA TYR A 39 17.35 0.68 9.32
C TYR A 39 17.41 -0.42 8.26
N GLY A 40 18.61 -0.80 7.82
CA GLY A 40 18.80 -1.88 6.85
C GLY A 40 18.26 -3.23 7.35
N ALA A 41 18.49 -3.56 8.62
CA ALA A 41 17.97 -4.79 9.23
C ALA A 41 16.43 -4.79 9.29
N TRP A 42 15.83 -3.65 9.67
CA TRP A 42 14.37 -3.50 9.72
C TRP A 42 13.75 -3.61 8.32
N ALA A 43 14.29 -2.90 7.33
CA ALA A 43 13.80 -2.92 5.95
C ALA A 43 13.92 -4.33 5.32
N LEU A 44 15.00 -5.04 5.61
CA LEU A 44 15.18 -6.43 5.14
C LEU A 44 14.18 -7.37 5.79
N TYR A 45 13.93 -7.22 7.09
CA TYR A 45 12.93 -7.99 7.80
C TYR A 45 11.54 -7.76 7.21
N ASP A 46 11.13 -6.50 7.08
CA ASP A 46 9.83 -6.11 6.53
C ASP A 46 9.63 -6.62 5.09
N TYR A 47 10.65 -6.50 4.24
CA TYR A 47 10.63 -7.06 2.89
C TYR A 47 10.43 -8.59 2.89
N GLN A 48 11.13 -9.31 3.75
CA GLN A 48 11.05 -10.77 3.83
C GLN A 48 9.73 -11.27 4.41
N THR A 49 9.14 -10.53 5.36
CA THR A 49 7.90 -10.95 6.04
C THR A 49 6.63 -10.49 5.33
N VAL A 50 6.67 -9.31 4.70
CA VAL A 50 5.47 -8.62 4.20
C VAL A 50 5.60 -8.39 2.68
N GLY A 51 6.63 -7.66 2.26
CA GLY A 51 6.73 -7.15 0.88
C GLY A 51 6.93 -8.23 -0.20
N LYS A 52 7.64 -9.32 0.09
CA LYS A 52 8.00 -10.34 -0.91
C LYS A 52 6.78 -11.09 -1.50
N TYR A 53 5.67 -11.13 -0.77
CA TYR A 53 4.46 -11.86 -1.16
C TYR A 53 3.27 -10.95 -1.43
N MET A 54 3.40 -9.64 -1.27
CA MET A 54 2.38 -8.67 -1.67
C MET A 54 2.44 -8.47 -3.18
N GLN A 55 1.52 -9.11 -3.87
CA GLN A 55 1.24 -8.84 -5.27
C GLN A 55 0.00 -7.95 -5.34
N ASP A 56 0.22 -6.65 -5.56
CA ASP A 56 -0.84 -5.72 -5.91
C ASP A 56 -1.18 -5.94 -7.39
N THR A 57 -2.32 -6.57 -7.64
CA THR A 57 -2.88 -6.69 -8.99
C THR A 57 -4.14 -5.85 -9.08
N ASN A 58 -4.20 -4.99 -10.09
CA ASN A 58 -5.40 -4.21 -10.40
C ASN A 58 -6.41 -5.01 -11.24
N ASP A 59 -6.03 -6.23 -11.66
CA ASP A 59 -6.78 -7.08 -12.58
C ASP A 59 -7.28 -8.36 -11.87
N ALA A 60 -7.89 -8.20 -10.70
CA ALA A 60 -8.55 -9.30 -10.01
C ALA A 60 -9.97 -9.51 -10.57
N TYR A 61 -10.13 -10.48 -11.48
CA TYR A 61 -11.44 -10.88 -12.00
C TYR A 61 -11.98 -12.06 -11.20
N VAL A 62 -13.23 -11.95 -10.72
CA VAL A 62 -13.92 -13.03 -10.04
C VAL A 62 -14.69 -13.85 -11.07
N LYS A 63 -14.41 -15.16 -11.14
CA LYS A 63 -15.23 -16.09 -11.92
C LYS A 63 -16.44 -16.49 -11.09
N ALA A 64 -17.64 -16.28 -11.64
CA ALA A 64 -18.89 -16.73 -11.04
C ALA A 64 -19.60 -17.68 -12.01
N ASP A 65 -20.12 -18.79 -11.48
CA ASP A 65 -20.97 -19.69 -12.24
C ASP A 65 -22.40 -19.13 -12.22
N GLY A 66 -22.90 -18.72 -13.39
CA GLY A 66 -24.23 -18.17 -13.56
C GLY A 66 -25.19 -19.19 -14.16
N VAL A 67 -26.42 -19.23 -13.64
CA VAL A 67 -27.53 -20.00 -14.23
C VAL A 67 -28.67 -19.06 -14.58
N THR A 68 -29.28 -19.28 -15.75
CA THR A 68 -30.45 -18.50 -16.18
C THR A 68 -31.71 -19.11 -15.61
N ILE A 69 -32.53 -18.28 -14.96
CA ILE A 69 -33.84 -18.67 -14.42
C ILE A 69 -34.92 -17.99 -15.26
N SER A 70 -35.92 -18.76 -15.68
CA SER A 70 -37.08 -18.24 -16.41
C SER A 70 -38.38 -18.71 -15.76
N SER A 71 -39.43 -17.91 -15.93
CA SER A 71 -40.77 -18.32 -15.55
C SER A 71 -41.25 -19.41 -16.49
N LYS A 72 -41.92 -20.43 -15.92
CA LYS A 72 -42.55 -21.49 -16.72
C LYS A 72 -43.74 -20.98 -17.53
N LEU A 73 -44.41 -19.95 -17.03
CA LEU A 73 -45.55 -19.30 -17.67
C LEU A 73 -45.12 -17.93 -18.19
N ALA A 74 -45.64 -17.54 -19.35
CA ALA A 74 -45.51 -16.18 -19.86
C ALA A 74 -46.49 -15.26 -19.13
N GLY A 75 -46.04 -14.07 -18.74
CA GLY A 75 -46.85 -13.06 -18.08
C GLY A 75 -46.03 -11.81 -17.77
N TYR A 76 -46.70 -10.75 -17.33
CA TYR A 76 -46.06 -9.48 -17.00
C TYR A 76 -45.36 -9.54 -15.65
N VAL A 77 -44.19 -8.92 -15.52
CA VAL A 77 -43.48 -8.81 -14.23
C VAL A 77 -44.17 -7.76 -13.37
N ARG A 78 -44.64 -8.17 -12.19
CA ARG A 78 -45.24 -7.29 -11.19
C ARG A 78 -44.21 -6.72 -10.23
N ASN A 79 -43.25 -7.54 -9.79
CA ASN A 79 -42.23 -7.12 -8.83
C ASN A 79 -40.95 -7.96 -8.96
N VAL A 80 -39.80 -7.35 -8.69
CA VAL A 80 -38.50 -8.03 -8.53
C VAL A 80 -38.13 -7.94 -7.05
N ALA A 81 -38.11 -9.09 -6.37
CA ALA A 81 -37.97 -9.16 -4.92
C ALA A 81 -36.50 -9.27 -4.45
N VAL A 82 -35.55 -9.07 -5.36
CA VAL A 82 -34.11 -9.20 -5.10
C VAL A 82 -33.34 -7.95 -5.55
N GLN A 83 -32.23 -7.70 -4.88
CA GLN A 83 -31.27 -6.64 -5.21
C GLN A 83 -29.97 -7.24 -5.75
N GLU A 84 -29.14 -6.39 -6.37
CA GLU A 84 -27.82 -6.79 -6.85
C GLU A 84 -26.95 -7.35 -5.73
N ASN A 85 -26.23 -8.45 -6.03
CA ASN A 85 -25.35 -9.15 -5.10
C ASN A 85 -26.03 -9.66 -3.80
N GLN A 86 -27.37 -9.69 -3.76
CA GLN A 86 -28.09 -10.21 -2.60
C GLN A 86 -27.92 -11.73 -2.50
N THR A 87 -27.52 -12.20 -1.31
CA THR A 87 -27.54 -13.64 -1.01
C THR A 87 -28.97 -14.14 -0.89
N VAL A 88 -29.32 -15.17 -1.64
CA VAL A 88 -30.65 -15.80 -1.64
C VAL A 88 -30.55 -17.28 -1.24
N ALA A 89 -31.53 -17.76 -0.48
CA ALA A 89 -31.65 -19.17 -0.15
C ALA A 89 -32.52 -19.91 -1.16
N ASN A 90 -32.50 -21.24 -1.12
CA ASN A 90 -33.43 -22.06 -1.92
C ASN A 90 -34.88 -21.67 -1.62
N SER A 91 -35.71 -21.64 -2.67
CA SER A 91 -37.12 -21.25 -2.61
C SER A 91 -37.39 -19.77 -2.27
N SER A 92 -36.37 -18.91 -2.31
CA SER A 92 -36.58 -17.46 -2.17
C SER A 92 -37.35 -16.91 -3.37
N LEU A 93 -38.27 -15.98 -3.13
CA LEU A 93 -38.95 -15.26 -4.19
C LEU A 93 -37.95 -14.35 -4.91
N LEU A 94 -37.76 -14.59 -6.21
CA LEU A 94 -36.88 -13.76 -7.05
C LEU A 94 -37.70 -12.71 -7.81
N VAL A 95 -38.74 -13.15 -8.51
CA VAL A 95 -39.58 -12.32 -9.37
C VAL A 95 -41.03 -12.77 -9.22
N GLN A 96 -41.95 -11.82 -9.17
CA GLN A 96 -43.39 -12.06 -9.15
C GLN A 96 -43.99 -11.71 -10.52
N ILE A 97 -44.69 -12.68 -11.12
CA ILE A 97 -45.47 -12.50 -12.35
C ILE A 97 -46.90 -12.13 -11.99
N ASP A 98 -47.53 -11.25 -12.77
CA ASP A 98 -48.91 -10.83 -12.58
C ASP A 98 -49.89 -11.98 -12.89
N PRO A 99 -50.74 -12.40 -11.93
CA PRO A 99 -51.69 -13.50 -12.12
C PRO A 99 -52.96 -13.12 -12.91
N THR A 100 -53.22 -11.83 -13.17
CA THR A 100 -54.52 -11.37 -13.72
C THR A 100 -54.89 -12.05 -15.03
N ASP A 101 -53.93 -12.21 -15.95
CA ASP A 101 -54.14 -12.89 -17.25
C ASP A 101 -54.34 -14.40 -17.12
N TYR A 102 -53.82 -15.00 -16.04
CA TYR A 102 -54.00 -16.42 -15.75
C TYR A 102 -55.40 -16.67 -15.15
N ASP A 103 -55.82 -15.83 -14.21
CA ASP A 103 -57.11 -15.95 -13.55
C ASP A 103 -58.29 -15.73 -14.53
N THR A 104 -58.16 -14.79 -15.47
CA THR A 104 -59.17 -14.57 -16.52
C THR A 104 -59.28 -15.70 -17.54
N ARG A 105 -58.25 -16.55 -17.68
CA ARG A 105 -58.28 -17.71 -18.59
C ARG A 105 -58.90 -18.95 -17.98
N LEU A 106 -58.98 -19.04 -16.66
CA LEU A 106 -59.59 -20.18 -15.95
C LEU A 106 -61.09 -19.99 -15.68
N ALA A 107 -61.60 -18.77 -15.72
CA ALA A 107 -63.02 -18.44 -15.54
C ALA A 107 -63.83 -18.67 -16.82
#